data_AF-A0A2V7M9Z6-F1
#
_entry.id   AF-A0A2V7M9Z6-F1
#
_cell.length_a   1.000
_cell.length_b   1.000
_cell.length_c   1.000
_cell.angle_alpha   90.00
_cell.angle_beta   90.00
_cell.angle_gamma   90.00
#
_symmetry.space_group_name_H-M   'P 1'
#
loop_
_entity.id
_entity.type
_entity.pdbx_description
1 polymer ?
#
loop_
_entity_poly.entity_id
_entity_poly.type
_entity_poly.pdbx_seq_one_letter_code
_entity_poly.pdbx_strand_id
1 'polypeptide(L)'
;MNVEVLTIGTELLLGYTVDTNAAELGRALAAAGAEIVRRTTVADRPEPIRASVAEALNRTGFVITTGGLGPTRDDMTKTVVAELFGRRLVLDERLLASIQARFDRMGRPMPAVNRTQAEVPEGAVILSNPRGTAPGLWVEDARGVVVLLPGVPREMRGLLVDEVLPRIVTRQGSAHRVVRSRTLRTTGVSESALAERIGPIELEIAPLTLAYLPSVDGVDLRVTAWGLEPT
;
A
#
# COMPACT_ATOMS: atom_id res chain seq x y z
N MET A 1 9.15 -7.34 -9.50
CA MET A 1 7.86 -6.84 -10.03
C MET A 1 7.78 -5.35 -9.78
N ASN A 2 7.34 -4.54 -10.75
CA ASN A 2 7.18 -3.10 -10.57
C ASN A 2 5.75 -2.78 -10.11
N VAL A 3 5.61 -1.89 -9.14
CA VAL A 3 4.34 -1.46 -8.56
C VAL A 3 4.33 0.05 -8.39
N GLU A 4 3.18 0.69 -8.60
CA GLU A 4 2.94 2.06 -8.12
C GLU A 4 1.99 2.06 -6.91
N VAL A 5 2.25 2.95 -5.96
CA VAL A 5 1.40 3.14 -4.78
C VAL A 5 0.70 4.49 -4.87
N LEU A 6 -0.62 4.48 -4.78
CA LEU A 6 -1.45 5.66 -4.75
C LEU A 6 -2.10 5.84 -3.38
N THR A 7 -1.95 7.02 -2.80
CA THR A 7 -2.65 7.37 -1.56
C THR A 7 -3.71 8.42 -1.85
N ILE A 8 -4.90 8.19 -1.32
CA ILE A 8 -6.11 8.96 -1.65
C ILE A 8 -6.61 9.58 -0.35
N GLY A 9 -6.57 10.90 -0.30
CA GLY A 9 -6.94 11.67 0.88
C GLY A 9 -6.57 13.14 0.70
N THR A 10 -7.57 14.00 0.72
CA THR A 10 -7.40 15.45 0.61
C THR A 10 -6.61 16.00 1.80
N GLU A 11 -6.81 15.43 2.99
CA GLU A 11 -6.08 15.72 4.21
C GLU A 11 -4.58 15.40 4.10
N LEU A 12 -4.19 14.44 3.26
CA LEU A 12 -2.78 14.12 2.97
C LEU A 12 -2.15 15.23 2.14
N LEU A 13 -2.86 15.70 1.11
CA LEU A 13 -2.39 16.82 0.27
C LEU A 13 -2.28 18.13 1.05
N LEU A 14 -3.18 18.34 2.02
CA LEU A 14 -3.17 19.51 2.90
C LEU A 14 -2.16 19.39 4.04
N GLY A 15 -1.52 18.23 4.21
CA GLY A 15 -0.54 17.99 5.27
C GLY A 15 -1.14 17.87 6.68
N TYR A 16 -2.46 17.76 6.81
CA TYR A 16 -3.12 17.54 8.11
C TYR A 16 -2.85 16.13 8.65
N THR A 17 -2.64 15.17 7.75
CA THR A 17 -2.25 13.80 8.11
C THR A 17 -0.98 13.44 7.37
N VAL A 18 0.01 12.93 8.11
CA VAL A 18 1.22 12.36 7.51
C VAL A 18 0.87 11.02 6.87
N ASP A 19 1.28 10.83 5.62
CA ASP A 19 1.04 9.59 4.87
C ASP A 19 1.94 8.44 5.36
N THR A 20 1.56 7.88 6.51
CA THR A 20 2.23 6.71 7.10
C THR A 20 1.91 5.43 6.34
N ASN A 21 0.82 5.39 5.58
CA ASN A 21 0.43 4.22 4.79
C ASN A 21 1.40 4.00 3.63
N ALA A 22 1.77 5.06 2.89
CA ALA A 22 2.78 4.99 1.84
C ALA A 22 4.13 4.51 2.37
N ALA A 23 4.53 4.95 3.56
CA ALA A 23 5.76 4.51 4.21
C ALA A 23 5.72 3.01 4.57
N GLU A 24 4.61 2.53 5.11
CA GLU A 24 4.40 1.12 5.46
C GLU A 24 4.40 0.21 4.21
N LEU A 25 3.58 0.56 3.22
CA LEU A 25 3.54 -0.13 1.92
C LEU A 25 4.93 -0.17 1.30
N GLY A 26 5.64 0.96 1.38
CA GLY A 26 7.04 1.10 1.03
C GLY A 26 7.95 -0.02 1.51
N ARG A 27 8.03 -0.14 2.83
CA ARG A 27 8.92 -1.10 3.49
C ARG A 27 8.48 -2.54 3.24
N ALA A 28 7.18 -2.80 3.33
CA ALA A 28 6.60 -4.12 3.24
C ALA A 28 6.70 -4.71 1.81
N LEU A 29 6.40 -3.93 0.78
CA LEU A 29 6.47 -4.36 -0.62
C LEU A 29 7.92 -4.61 -1.04
N ALA A 30 8.84 -3.72 -0.69
CA ALA A 30 10.26 -3.92 -0.93
C ALA A 30 10.79 -5.19 -0.26
N ALA A 31 10.38 -5.45 0.99
CA ALA A 31 10.71 -6.67 1.72
C ALA A 31 10.12 -7.95 1.11
N ALA A 32 9.07 -7.83 0.28
CA ALA A 32 8.48 -8.91 -0.50
C ALA A 32 8.94 -8.93 -1.97
N GLY A 33 9.90 -8.07 -2.34
CA GLY A 33 10.51 -8.04 -3.67
C GLY A 33 9.74 -7.29 -4.75
N ALA A 34 8.69 -6.56 -4.36
CA ALA A 34 8.04 -5.61 -5.24
C ALA A 34 8.78 -4.26 -5.18
N GLU A 35 9.24 -3.80 -6.34
CA GLU A 35 9.87 -2.49 -6.49
C GLU A 35 8.79 -1.43 -6.69
N ILE A 36 8.77 -0.43 -5.80
CA ILE A 36 7.87 0.71 -5.94
C ILE A 36 8.56 1.76 -6.80
N VAL A 37 8.13 1.89 -8.05
CA VAL A 37 8.77 2.80 -9.01
C VAL A 37 8.29 4.25 -8.88
N ARG A 38 7.10 4.45 -8.32
CA ARG A 38 6.52 5.77 -8.03
C ARG A 38 5.45 5.69 -6.94
N ARG A 39 5.33 6.79 -6.20
CA ARG A 39 4.23 7.04 -5.27
C ARG A 39 3.54 8.34 -5.64
N THR A 40 2.21 8.35 -5.57
CA THR A 40 1.40 9.53 -5.90
C THR A 40 0.31 9.70 -4.85
N THR A 41 0.13 10.92 -4.36
CA THR A 41 -0.98 11.28 -3.47
C THR A 41 -1.98 12.13 -4.24
N VAL A 42 -3.27 11.83 -4.11
CA VAL A 42 -4.35 12.54 -4.82
C VAL A 42 -5.52 12.87 -3.89
N ALA A 43 -6.32 13.87 -4.29
CA ALA A 43 -7.55 14.24 -3.60
C ALA A 43 -8.64 13.18 -3.80
N ASP A 44 -9.62 13.16 -2.89
CA ASP A 44 -10.82 12.31 -2.93
C ASP A 44 -11.81 12.79 -3.98
N ARG A 45 -11.38 12.82 -5.25
CA ARG A 45 -12.20 13.24 -6.38
C ARG A 45 -12.07 12.22 -7.51
N PRO A 46 -13.14 11.99 -8.30
CA PRO A 46 -13.11 10.98 -9.35
C PRO A 46 -11.98 11.14 -10.34
N GLU A 47 -11.75 12.35 -10.84
CA GLU A 47 -10.82 12.58 -11.95
C GLU A 47 -9.34 12.41 -11.53
N PRO A 48 -8.85 12.99 -10.43
CA PRO A 48 -7.50 12.71 -9.94
C PRO A 48 -7.22 11.22 -9.68
N ILE A 49 -8.19 10.52 -9.08
CA ILE A 49 -8.08 9.07 -8.85
C ILE A 49 -8.01 8.33 -10.19
N ARG A 50 -8.92 8.64 -11.12
CA ARG A 50 -9.01 7.98 -12.44
C ARG A 50 -7.72 8.14 -13.22
N ALA A 51 -7.26 9.37 -13.40
CA ALA A 51 -6.07 9.69 -14.17
C ALA A 51 -4.82 9.01 -13.58
N SER A 52 -4.64 9.12 -12.27
CA SER A 52 -3.45 8.58 -11.62
C SER A 52 -3.42 7.05 -11.63
N VAL A 53 -4.57 6.38 -11.42
CA VAL A 53 -4.65 4.91 -11.50
C VAL A 53 -4.39 4.45 -12.94
N ALA A 54 -4.97 5.12 -13.94
CA ALA A 54 -4.77 4.77 -15.36
C ALA A 54 -3.31 4.94 -15.79
N GLU A 55 -2.66 6.04 -15.42
CA GLU A 55 -1.25 6.29 -15.72
C GLU A 55 -0.33 5.26 -15.05
N ALA A 56 -0.59 4.95 -13.78
CA ALA A 56 0.17 3.98 -13.00
C ALA A 56 0.02 2.55 -13.56
N LEU A 57 -1.21 2.16 -13.94
CA LEU A 57 -1.48 0.90 -14.63
C LEU A 57 -0.74 0.82 -15.96
N ASN A 58 -0.78 1.88 -16.77
CA ASN A 58 -0.07 1.88 -18.05
C ASN A 58 1.45 1.74 -17.89
N ARG A 59 2.02 2.27 -16.79
CA ARG A 59 3.46 2.20 -16.54
C ARG A 59 3.92 0.86 -15.97
N THR A 60 3.13 0.24 -15.10
CA THR A 60 3.58 -0.91 -14.30
C THR A 60 2.72 -2.16 -14.43
N GLY A 61 1.49 -2.01 -14.90
CA GLY A 61 0.47 -3.07 -14.87
C GLY A 61 0.02 -3.46 -13.45
N PHE A 62 0.52 -2.82 -12.39
CA PHE A 62 0.20 -3.18 -11.01
C PHE A 62 0.16 -1.95 -10.09
N VAL A 63 -1.02 -1.65 -9.55
CA VAL A 63 -1.26 -0.48 -8.71
C VAL A 63 -1.83 -0.90 -7.37
N ILE A 64 -1.34 -0.33 -6.29
CA ILE A 64 -1.93 -0.45 -4.95
C ILE A 64 -2.43 0.92 -4.52
N THR A 65 -3.72 1.03 -4.24
CA THR A 65 -4.34 2.24 -3.68
C THR A 65 -4.64 2.07 -2.20
N THR A 66 -4.62 3.16 -1.44
CA THR A 66 -5.10 3.20 -0.05
C THR A 66 -5.88 4.49 0.20
N GLY A 67 -7.08 4.36 0.76
CA GLY A 67 -8.02 5.47 0.99
C GLY A 67 -9.27 5.42 0.12
N GLY A 68 -10.33 6.12 0.55
CA GLY A 68 -11.60 6.22 -0.18
C GLY A 68 -12.41 4.92 -0.30
N LEU A 69 -12.34 4.03 0.70
CA LEU A 69 -13.11 2.77 0.79
C LEU A 69 -14.13 2.73 1.95
N GLY A 70 -14.26 3.83 2.67
CA GLY A 70 -15.29 3.97 3.70
C GLY A 70 -16.71 3.98 3.11
N PRO A 71 -17.71 4.19 3.97
CA PRO A 71 -19.10 4.25 3.55
C PRO A 71 -19.54 5.64 3.06
N THR A 72 -18.71 6.68 3.19
CA THR A 72 -19.13 8.07 2.98
C THR A 72 -19.26 8.43 1.50
N ARG A 73 -19.84 9.59 1.20
CA ARG A 73 -19.98 10.07 -0.19
C ARG A 73 -18.63 10.35 -0.85
N ASP A 74 -17.62 10.70 -0.05
CA ASP A 74 -16.27 11.02 -0.54
C ASP A 74 -15.45 9.74 -0.81
N ASP A 75 -15.94 8.57 -0.36
CA ASP A 75 -15.33 7.27 -0.61
C ASP A 75 -15.63 6.74 -2.02
N MET A 76 -14.96 7.33 -3.01
CA MET A 76 -15.22 7.08 -4.43
C MET A 76 -14.24 6.10 -5.10
N THR A 77 -13.18 5.66 -4.40
CA THR A 77 -12.08 4.89 -5.02
C THR A 77 -12.56 3.63 -5.71
N LYS A 78 -13.41 2.82 -5.05
CA LYS A 78 -13.93 1.57 -5.64
C LYS A 78 -14.78 1.82 -6.89
N THR A 79 -15.56 2.91 -6.89
CA THR A 79 -16.44 3.27 -8.01
C THR A 79 -15.61 3.69 -9.20
N VAL A 80 -14.62 4.56 -9.00
CA VAL A 80 -13.72 5.03 -10.06
C VAL A 80 -12.93 3.87 -10.66
N VAL A 81 -12.41 2.97 -9.82
CA VAL A 81 -11.70 1.79 -10.31
C VAL A 81 -12.64 0.83 -11.04
N ALA A 82 -13.88 0.62 -10.57
CA ALA A 82 -14.85 -0.19 -11.28
C ALA A 82 -15.12 0.36 -12.69
N GLU A 83 -15.35 1.67 -12.81
CA GLU A 83 -15.57 2.36 -14.09
C GLU A 83 -14.35 2.27 -15.01
N LEU A 84 -13.13 2.47 -14.47
CA LEU A 84 -11.90 2.26 -15.22
C LEU A 84 -11.85 0.86 -15.80
N PHE A 85 -12.27 -0.15 -15.02
CA PHE A 85 -12.31 -1.53 -15.46
C PHE A 85 -13.54 -1.88 -16.33
N GLY A 86 -14.44 -0.93 -16.60
CA GLY A 86 -15.69 -1.19 -17.33
C GLY A 86 -16.64 -2.13 -16.59
N ARG A 87 -16.54 -2.16 -15.25
CA ARG A 87 -17.29 -3.06 -14.37
C ARG A 87 -18.36 -2.28 -13.61
N ARG A 88 -19.52 -2.91 -13.47
CA ARG A 88 -20.58 -2.48 -12.55
C ARG A 88 -20.21 -2.86 -11.11
N LEU A 89 -20.67 -2.07 -10.15
CA LEU A 89 -20.68 -2.48 -8.75
C LEU A 89 -21.85 -3.45 -8.51
N VAL A 90 -21.57 -4.55 -7.84
CA VAL A 90 -22.55 -5.56 -7.45
C VAL A 90 -22.49 -5.75 -5.94
N LEU A 91 -23.65 -5.95 -5.33
CA LEU A 91 -23.72 -6.22 -3.90
C LEU A 91 -23.31 -7.66 -3.63
N ASP A 92 -22.32 -7.85 -2.77
CA ASP A 92 -21.97 -9.16 -2.22
C ASP A 92 -22.75 -9.40 -0.91
N GLU A 93 -23.74 -10.29 -0.98
CA GLU A 93 -24.61 -10.60 0.17
C GLU A 93 -23.85 -11.26 1.34
N ARG A 94 -22.75 -11.98 1.07
CA ARG A 94 -21.94 -12.60 2.14
C ARG A 94 -21.14 -11.56 2.88
N LEU A 95 -20.55 -10.61 2.15
CA LEU A 95 -19.85 -9.47 2.71
C LEU A 95 -20.82 -8.59 3.50
N LEU A 96 -22.00 -8.29 2.95
CA LEU A 96 -23.04 -7.54 3.67
C LEU A 96 -23.42 -8.22 4.99
N ALA A 97 -23.66 -9.54 4.97
CA ALA A 97 -23.96 -10.30 6.17
C ALA A 97 -22.80 -10.27 7.19
N SER A 98 -21.55 -10.29 6.73
CA SER A 98 -20.38 -10.19 7.61
C SER A 98 -20.25 -8.82 8.27
N ILE A 99 -20.59 -7.74 7.54
CA ILE A 99 -20.61 -6.37 8.06
C ILE A 99 -21.75 -6.23 9.08
N GLN A 100 -22.95 -6.72 8.77
CA GLN A 100 -24.08 -6.74 9.70
C GLN A 100 -23.74 -7.48 10.99
N ALA A 101 -23.19 -8.70 10.90
CA ALA A 101 -22.78 -9.48 12.07
C ALA A 101 -21.72 -8.74 12.92
N ARG A 102 -20.86 -7.93 12.31
CA ARG A 102 -19.90 -7.10 13.03
C ARG A 102 -20.60 -6.00 13.84
N PHE A 103 -21.59 -5.31 13.26
CA PHE A 103 -22.42 -4.33 13.96
C PHE A 103 -23.20 -4.96 15.11
N ASP A 104 -23.78 -6.14 14.88
CA ASP A 104 -24.53 -6.89 15.90
C ASP A 104 -23.64 -7.26 17.10
N ARG A 105 -22.41 -7.73 16.87
CA ARG A 105 -21.43 -8.00 17.94
C ARG A 105 -21.03 -6.77 18.74
N MET A 106 -21.11 -5.58 18.14
CA MET A 106 -20.89 -4.31 18.85
C MET A 106 -22.14 -3.81 19.59
N GLY A 107 -23.27 -4.51 19.48
CA GLY A 107 -24.54 -4.08 20.06
C GLY A 107 -25.13 -2.83 19.39
N ARG A 108 -24.81 -2.58 18.12
CA ARG A 108 -25.24 -1.38 17.39
C ARG A 108 -25.94 -1.78 16.09
N PRO A 109 -27.03 -1.09 15.69
CA PRO A 109 -27.61 -1.30 14.37
C PRO A 109 -26.64 -0.83 13.28
N MET A 110 -26.57 -1.56 12.16
CA MET A 110 -25.79 -1.15 10.99
C MET A 110 -26.45 0.05 10.31
N PRO A 111 -25.75 1.18 10.15
CA PRO A 111 -26.25 2.29 9.34
C PRO A 111 -26.44 1.85 7.88
N ALA A 112 -27.53 2.32 7.24
CA ALA A 112 -27.84 1.95 5.85
C ALA A 112 -26.69 2.27 4.87
N VAL A 113 -25.96 3.35 5.14
CA VAL A 113 -24.82 3.80 4.32
C VAL A 113 -23.67 2.79 4.29
N ASN A 114 -23.51 1.95 5.32
CA ASN A 114 -22.51 0.89 5.35
C ASN A 114 -22.78 -0.24 4.33
N ARG A 115 -24.01 -0.36 3.81
CA ARG A 115 -24.34 -1.30 2.73
C ARG A 115 -23.46 -1.07 1.50
N THR A 116 -23.08 0.17 1.23
CA THR A 116 -22.20 0.48 0.08
C THR A 116 -20.84 -0.21 0.21
N GLN A 117 -20.34 -0.49 1.43
CA GLN A 117 -19.07 -1.20 1.61
C GLN A 117 -19.13 -2.67 1.16
N ALA A 118 -20.33 -3.22 0.98
CA ALA A 118 -20.56 -4.53 0.37
C ALA A 118 -20.78 -4.49 -1.15
N GLU A 119 -20.81 -3.30 -1.75
CA GLU A 119 -20.87 -3.12 -3.21
C GLU A 119 -19.45 -3.14 -3.77
N VAL A 120 -19.13 -4.17 -4.56
CA VAL A 120 -17.79 -4.44 -5.07
C VAL A 120 -17.80 -4.50 -6.61
N PRO A 121 -16.69 -4.19 -7.29
CA PRO A 121 -16.62 -4.35 -8.74
C PRO A 121 -16.88 -5.81 -9.13
N GLU A 122 -17.72 -6.03 -10.15
CA GLU A 122 -18.03 -7.38 -10.64
C GLU A 122 -16.76 -8.17 -10.97
N GLY A 123 -16.68 -9.41 -10.46
CA GLY A 123 -15.50 -10.27 -10.64
C GLY A 123 -14.23 -9.80 -9.91
N ALA A 124 -14.31 -8.84 -8.99
CA ALA A 124 -13.20 -8.54 -8.09
C ALA A 124 -13.04 -9.65 -7.04
N VAL A 125 -11.80 -9.91 -6.65
CA VAL A 125 -11.51 -10.76 -5.49
C VAL A 125 -11.60 -9.90 -4.22
N ILE A 126 -12.49 -10.28 -3.32
CA ILE A 126 -12.67 -9.61 -2.02
C ILE A 126 -11.57 -10.08 -1.07
N LEU A 127 -10.85 -9.13 -0.46
CA LEU A 127 -9.82 -9.38 0.54
C LEU A 127 -10.42 -9.17 1.93
N SER A 128 -10.39 -10.20 2.77
CA SER A 128 -11.09 -10.20 4.05
C SER A 128 -10.46 -9.22 5.03
N ASN A 129 -11.28 -8.31 5.59
CA ASN A 129 -10.83 -7.35 6.58
C ASN A 129 -11.43 -7.66 7.97
N PRO A 130 -10.80 -8.50 8.79
CA PRO A 130 -11.27 -8.75 10.16
C PRO A 130 -11.09 -7.52 11.07
N ARG A 131 -10.34 -6.49 10.66
CA ARG A 131 -9.99 -5.33 11.47
C ARG A 131 -10.96 -4.16 11.29
N GLY A 132 -11.71 -4.10 10.19
CA GLY A 132 -12.73 -3.07 9.93
C GLY A 132 -13.96 -3.59 9.20
N THR A 133 -14.70 -2.67 8.57
CA THR A 133 -15.90 -2.99 7.75
C THR A 133 -15.62 -2.89 6.25
N ALA A 134 -14.66 -2.07 5.83
CA ALA A 134 -14.27 -1.93 4.43
C ALA A 134 -13.40 -3.12 4.01
N PRO A 135 -13.79 -3.97 3.06
CA PRO A 135 -12.88 -5.01 2.57
C PRO A 135 -11.71 -4.37 1.80
N GLY A 136 -10.63 -5.13 1.62
CA GLY A 136 -9.73 -4.85 0.49
C GLY A 136 -10.33 -5.42 -0.78
N LEU A 137 -9.96 -4.90 -1.94
CA LEU A 137 -10.46 -5.37 -3.23
C LEU A 137 -9.30 -5.58 -4.19
N TRP A 138 -9.33 -6.68 -4.93
CA TRP A 138 -8.34 -7.00 -5.96
C TRP A 138 -9.06 -7.10 -7.31
N VAL A 139 -8.81 -6.12 -8.17
CA VAL A 139 -9.42 -6.01 -9.50
C VAL A 139 -8.35 -6.27 -10.55
N GLU A 140 -8.61 -7.21 -11.44
CA GLU A 140 -7.62 -7.63 -12.43
C GLU A 140 -8.29 -8.01 -13.76
N ASP A 141 -7.65 -7.58 -14.85
CA ASP A 141 -7.92 -8.07 -16.21
C ASP A 141 -6.68 -7.91 -17.11
N ALA A 142 -6.86 -7.95 -18.43
CA ALA A 142 -5.79 -7.82 -19.42
C ALA A 142 -5.00 -6.49 -19.34
N ARG A 143 -5.54 -5.44 -18.71
CA ARG A 143 -4.85 -4.16 -18.50
C ARG A 143 -3.89 -4.18 -17.32
N GLY A 144 -4.07 -5.11 -16.38
CA GLY A 144 -3.28 -5.21 -15.16
C GLY A 144 -4.12 -5.35 -13.90
N VAL A 145 -3.48 -5.06 -12.76
CA VAL A 145 -4.03 -5.25 -11.42
C VAL A 145 -4.15 -3.92 -10.69
N VAL A 146 -5.30 -3.70 -10.04
CA VAL A 146 -5.48 -2.67 -9.02
C VAL A 146 -5.92 -3.34 -7.70
N VAL A 147 -5.12 -3.15 -6.66
CA VAL A 147 -5.45 -3.55 -5.29
C VAL A 147 -5.90 -2.32 -4.52
N LEU A 148 -7.10 -2.33 -3.95
CA LEU A 148 -7.65 -1.26 -3.15
C LEU A 148 -7.59 -1.65 -1.68
N LEU A 149 -6.98 -0.79 -0.85
CA LEU A 149 -6.87 -0.97 0.59
C LEU A 149 -7.58 0.17 1.35
N PRO A 150 -8.11 -0.08 2.56
CA PRO A 150 -8.68 0.97 3.40
C PRO A 150 -7.64 2.04 3.76
N GLY A 151 -8.10 3.25 4.07
CA GLY A 151 -7.23 4.34 4.53
C GLY A 151 -6.78 4.20 5.99
N VAL A 152 -7.52 3.44 6.80
CA VAL A 152 -7.21 3.24 8.23
C VAL A 152 -5.93 2.42 8.37
N PRO A 153 -4.84 2.94 8.98
CA PRO A 153 -3.52 2.29 8.95
C PRO A 153 -3.50 0.86 9.51
N ARG A 154 -4.28 0.59 10.56
CA ARG A 154 -4.38 -0.75 11.17
C ARG A 154 -5.05 -1.76 10.24
N GLU A 155 -6.05 -1.32 9.46
CA GLU A 155 -6.77 -2.17 8.51
C GLU A 155 -5.92 -2.43 7.27
N MET A 156 -5.34 -1.37 6.70
CA MET A 156 -4.43 -1.43 5.56
C MET A 156 -3.27 -2.38 5.85
N ARG A 157 -2.57 -2.23 6.98
CA ARG A 157 -1.46 -3.11 7.37
C ARG A 157 -1.90 -4.56 7.49
N GLY A 158 -3.07 -4.80 8.06
CA GLY A 158 -3.63 -6.14 8.20
C GLY A 158 -3.86 -6.81 6.86
N LEU A 159 -4.58 -6.15 5.95
CA LEU A 159 -4.82 -6.65 4.60
C LEU A 159 -3.54 -6.81 3.79
N LEU A 160 -2.59 -5.88 3.94
CA LEU A 160 -1.28 -5.97 3.29
C LEU A 160 -0.58 -7.28 3.65
N VAL A 161 -0.45 -7.57 4.95
CA VAL A 161 0.24 -8.77 5.45
C VAL A 161 -0.54 -10.05 5.14
N ASP A 162 -1.84 -10.05 5.42
CA ASP A 162 -2.64 -11.27 5.40
C ASP A 162 -3.05 -11.66 3.97
N GLU A 163 -3.21 -10.70 3.06
CA GLU A 163 -3.83 -10.94 1.76
C GLU A 163 -2.93 -10.50 0.58
N VAL A 164 -2.31 -9.32 0.64
CA VAL A 164 -1.60 -8.75 -0.53
C VAL A 164 -0.21 -9.34 -0.70
N LEU A 165 0.62 -9.34 0.34
CA LEU A 165 2.00 -9.81 0.27
C LEU A 165 2.11 -11.29 -0.16
N PRO A 166 1.30 -12.23 0.38
CA PRO A 166 1.34 -13.63 -0.06
C PRO A 166 1.03 -13.79 -1.57
N ARG A 167 0.08 -13.00 -2.10
CA ARG A 167 -0.26 -13.00 -3.52
C ARG A 167 0.85 -12.42 -4.39
N ILE A 168 1.51 -11.36 -3.94
CA ILE A 168 2.67 -10.78 -4.63
C ILE A 168 3.82 -11.78 -4.70
N VAL A 169 4.16 -12.43 -3.58
CA VAL A 169 5.21 -13.46 -3.54
C VAL A 169 4.88 -14.60 -4.48
N THR A 170 3.63 -15.12 -4.43
CA THR A 170 3.17 -16.19 -5.31
C THR A 170 3.29 -15.82 -6.78
N ARG A 171 2.89 -14.59 -7.16
CA ARG A 171 2.97 -14.10 -8.55
C ARG A 171 4.39 -13.99 -9.09
N GLN A 172 5.35 -13.66 -8.23
CA GLN A 172 6.74 -13.54 -8.64
C GLN A 172 7.45 -14.89 -8.75
N GLY A 173 6.87 -15.96 -8.19
CA GLY A 173 7.39 -17.32 -8.27
C GLY A 173 8.81 -17.45 -7.71
N SER A 174 9.58 -18.40 -8.21
CA SER A 174 10.95 -18.69 -7.76
C SER A 174 11.98 -17.62 -8.11
N ALA A 175 11.61 -16.62 -8.93
CA ALA A 175 12.51 -15.55 -9.36
C ALA A 175 12.43 -14.30 -8.47
N HIS A 176 11.64 -14.32 -7.39
CA HIS A 176 11.42 -13.14 -6.57
C HIS A 176 12.66 -12.77 -5.77
N ARG A 177 13.11 -11.53 -5.93
CA ARG A 177 14.24 -10.97 -5.21
C ARG A 177 13.77 -9.99 -4.17
N VAL A 178 14.26 -10.05 -2.94
CA VAL A 178 13.81 -9.17 -1.85
C VAL A 178 14.79 -8.03 -1.59
N VAL A 179 14.27 -6.93 -1.06
CA VAL A 179 15.06 -5.85 -0.49
C VAL A 179 15.11 -6.02 1.02
N ARG A 180 16.30 -5.94 1.61
CA ARG A 180 16.50 -6.00 3.06
C ARG A 180 17.28 -4.77 3.50
N SER A 181 16.76 -4.07 4.50
CA SER A 181 17.47 -2.95 5.12
C SER A 181 17.78 -3.23 6.59
N ARG A 182 18.97 -2.84 7.03
CA ARG A 182 19.36 -2.79 8.44
C ARG A 182 19.84 -1.38 8.77
N THR A 183 19.41 -0.89 9.92
CA THR A 183 19.85 0.41 10.44
C THR A 183 20.83 0.17 11.58
N LEU A 184 22.04 0.71 11.45
CA LEU A 184 23.03 0.80 12.51
C LEU A 184 22.91 2.19 13.14
N ARG A 185 22.67 2.24 14.45
CA ARG A 185 22.57 3.52 15.15
C ARG A 185 23.93 3.96 15.65
N THR A 186 24.33 5.18 15.34
CA THR A 186 25.57 5.78 15.83
C THR A 186 25.27 7.02 16.66
N THR A 187 26.17 7.38 17.56
CA THR A 187 26.08 8.62 18.35
C THR A 187 27.49 9.17 18.59
N GLY A 188 27.59 10.46 18.93
CA GLY A 188 28.87 11.13 19.23
C GLY A 188 29.77 11.38 18.02
N VAL A 189 29.27 11.20 16.79
CA VAL A 189 29.99 11.42 15.53
C VAL A 189 29.10 12.17 14.55
N SER A 190 29.67 13.17 13.87
CA SER A 190 28.94 13.94 12.85
C SER A 190 28.80 13.14 11.56
N GLU A 191 27.82 13.50 10.73
CA GLU A 191 27.59 12.85 9.43
C GLU A 191 28.83 12.89 8.54
N SER A 192 29.49 14.06 8.43
CA SER A 192 30.70 14.22 7.63
C SER A 192 31.86 13.35 8.12
N ALA A 193 32.08 13.26 9.44
CA ALA A 193 33.13 12.42 10.00
C ALA A 193 32.82 10.93 9.81
N LEU A 194 31.54 10.55 9.84
CA LEU A 194 31.11 9.19 9.55
C LEU A 194 31.31 8.85 8.07
N ALA A 195 30.93 9.74 7.15
CA ALA A 195 31.11 9.57 5.71
C ALA A 195 32.60 9.43 5.32
N GLU A 196 33.48 10.25 5.91
CA GLU A 196 34.93 10.14 5.67
C GLU A 196 35.48 8.79 6.15
N ARG A 197 35.04 8.30 7.31
CA ARG A 197 35.47 7.01 7.86
C ARG A 197 34.92 5.80 7.10
N ILE A 198 33.71 5.90 6.57
CA ILE A 198 32.99 4.79 5.92
C ILE A 198 33.18 4.79 4.39
N GLY A 199 33.60 5.89 3.78
CA GLY A 199 33.80 6.01 2.33
C GLY A 199 34.57 4.85 1.68
N PRO A 200 35.68 4.34 2.25
CA PRO A 200 36.35 3.15 1.71
C PRO A 200 35.48 1.89 1.70
N ILE A 201 34.64 1.70 2.74
CA ILE A 201 33.75 0.54 2.90
C ILE A 201 32.59 0.60 1.91
N GLU A 202 32.08 1.78 1.55
CA GLU A 202 30.97 1.92 0.60
C GLU A 202 31.27 1.25 -0.76
N LEU A 203 32.52 1.35 -1.21
CA LEU A 203 32.99 0.71 -2.44
C LEU A 203 33.08 -0.82 -2.29
N GLU A 204 33.45 -1.31 -1.10
CA GLU A 204 33.60 -2.74 -0.82
C GLU A 204 32.26 -3.46 -0.67
N ILE A 205 31.23 -2.76 -0.18
CA ILE A 205 29.92 -3.36 0.08
C ILE A 205 28.99 -3.35 -1.14
N ALA A 206 29.38 -2.78 -2.28
CA ALA A 206 28.58 -2.82 -3.50
C ALA A 206 28.20 -4.28 -3.84
N PRO A 207 26.92 -4.58 -4.18
CA PRO A 207 25.85 -3.67 -4.58
C PRO A 207 24.95 -3.18 -3.42
N LEU A 208 25.36 -3.32 -2.16
CA LEU A 208 24.64 -2.73 -1.04
C LEU A 208 24.71 -1.19 -1.14
N THR A 209 23.60 -0.53 -0.85
CA THR A 209 23.54 0.93 -0.79
C THR A 209 23.55 1.41 0.67
N LEU A 210 24.32 2.44 0.96
CA LEU A 210 24.37 3.08 2.28
C LEU A 210 23.63 4.43 2.24
N ALA A 211 22.84 4.72 3.27
CA ALA A 211 22.21 6.02 3.49
C ALA A 211 22.53 6.54 4.89
N TYR A 212 22.87 7.83 4.98
CA TYR A 212 23.11 8.55 6.22
C TYR A 212 21.83 9.27 6.65
N LEU A 213 21.40 9.07 7.89
CA LEU A 213 20.14 9.57 8.42
C LEU A 213 20.41 10.34 9.72
N PRO A 214 20.81 11.62 9.64
CA PRO A 214 21.09 12.44 10.82
C PRO A 214 19.81 12.71 11.63
N SER A 215 19.96 12.69 12.96
CA SER A 215 18.92 13.02 13.93
C SER A 215 19.53 13.67 15.17
N VAL A 216 18.69 14.13 16.10
CA VAL A 216 19.15 14.67 17.39
C VAL A 216 19.87 13.64 18.25
N ASP A 217 19.59 12.34 18.06
CA ASP A 217 20.20 11.25 18.84
C ASP A 217 21.55 10.78 18.26
N GLY A 218 21.86 11.21 17.03
CA GLY A 218 23.04 10.80 16.27
C GLY A 218 22.72 10.51 14.80
N VAL A 219 23.66 9.86 14.10
CA VAL A 219 23.54 9.55 12.66
C VAL A 219 23.28 8.07 12.46
N ASP A 220 22.09 7.72 12.00
CA ASP A 220 21.76 6.34 11.65
C ASP A 220 22.34 6.00 10.27
N LEU A 221 23.02 4.85 10.15
CA LEU A 221 23.46 4.29 8.87
C LEU A 221 22.49 3.21 8.43
N ARG A 222 21.81 3.41 7.30
CA ARG A 222 20.95 2.38 6.71
C ARG A 222 21.66 1.68 5.56
N VAL A 223 21.99 0.42 5.79
CA VAL A 223 22.51 -0.49 4.75
C VAL A 223 21.32 -1.19 4.11
N THR A 224 21.21 -1.13 2.78
CA THR A 224 20.15 -1.79 2.02
C THR A 224 20.74 -2.74 0.99
N ALA A 225 20.32 -3.99 1.06
CA ALA A 225 20.62 -5.03 0.09
C ALA A 225 19.47 -5.14 -0.91
N TRP A 226 19.81 -5.12 -2.19
CA TRP A 226 18.89 -5.27 -3.30
C TRP A 226 19.10 -6.65 -3.95
N GLY A 227 18.05 -7.21 -4.55
CA GLY A 227 18.25 -8.40 -5.38
C GLY A 227 18.51 -9.71 -4.60
N LEU A 228 18.22 -9.78 -3.30
CA LEU A 228 18.54 -10.96 -2.49
C LEU A 228 17.62 -12.14 -2.79
N GLU A 229 18.15 -13.36 -2.73
CA GLU A 229 17.29 -14.55 -2.60
C GLU A 229 16.50 -14.47 -1.29
N PRO A 230 15.23 -14.92 -1.27
CA PRO A 230 14.48 -15.10 -0.04
C PRO A 230 15.12 -16.21 0.80
N THR A 231 15.62 -15.87 1.98
CA THR A 231 16.11 -16.83 3.00
C THR A 231 14.98 -17.37 3.85
#